data_AF-A0A1D2IE64-F1
#
_entry.id   AF-A0A1D2IE64-F1
#
_cell.length_a   1.000
_cell.length_b   1.000
_cell.length_c   1.000
_cell.angle_alpha   90.00
_cell.angle_beta   90.00
_cell.angle_gamma   90.00
#
_symmetry.space_group_name_H-M   'P 1'
#
loop_
_entity.id
_entity.type
_entity.pdbx_description
1 polymer ?
#
loop_
_entity_poly.entity_id
_entity_poly.type
_entity_poly.pdbx_seq_one_letter_code
_entity_poly.pdbx_strand_id
1 'polypeptide(L)'
;MGFTARGDGYPRWVTTTSEQELYRYLEDRFGCAQACAECSRACAVRASLVDPGGGTPQESVRRKGVICAEVCDATSRVLSEGSQTDEETVRVQVEWCRQVCLEGAHAFDGHPGAERTAEACRTCAQACTEFLDTLASSAH
;
A
#
# COMPACT_ATOMS: atom_id res chain seq x y z
N MET A 1 -46.42 -27.68 23.66
CA MET A 1 -45.50 -28.09 22.58
C MET A 1 -44.40 -27.04 22.52
N GLY A 2 -43.21 -27.39 23.00
CA GLY A 2 -42.10 -26.46 23.15
C GLY A 2 -41.18 -26.44 21.92
N PHE A 3 -40.64 -25.26 21.61
CA PHE A 3 -39.50 -25.11 20.70
C PHE A 3 -38.34 -24.52 21.51
N THR A 4 -37.45 -25.40 21.98
CA THR A 4 -36.10 -25.01 22.41
C THR A 4 -35.23 -24.91 21.17
N ALA A 5 -35.01 -23.70 20.66
CA ALA A 5 -33.93 -23.46 19.71
C ALA A 5 -32.61 -23.38 20.49
N ARG A 6 -31.88 -24.48 20.52
CA ARG A 6 -30.49 -24.54 20.97
C ARG A 6 -29.61 -24.45 19.72
N GLY A 7 -29.30 -23.23 19.31
CA GLY A 7 -28.30 -22.96 18.27
C GLY A 7 -26.92 -22.92 18.91
N ASP A 8 -26.04 -23.81 18.47
CA ASP A 8 -24.66 -23.96 18.91
C ASP A 8 -23.92 -22.63 18.95
N GLY A 9 -23.45 -22.25 20.14
CA GLY A 9 -22.45 -21.20 20.28
C GLY A 9 -21.12 -21.74 19.78
N TYR A 10 -20.58 -21.13 18.73
CA TYR A 10 -19.23 -21.42 18.27
C TYR A 10 -18.24 -21.35 19.44
N PRO A 11 -17.24 -22.23 19.49
CA PRO A 11 -16.23 -22.18 20.54
C PRO A 11 -15.57 -20.81 20.57
N ARG A 12 -15.39 -20.25 21.76
CA ARG A 12 -14.84 -18.90 21.96
C ARG A 12 -13.47 -18.68 21.30
N TRP A 13 -12.71 -19.75 21.04
CA TRP A 13 -11.44 -19.68 20.33
C TRP A 13 -11.60 -19.48 18.82
N VAL A 14 -12.67 -20.02 18.20
CA VAL A 14 -12.97 -19.82 16.77
C VAL A 14 -13.34 -18.36 16.51
N THR A 15 -14.11 -17.74 17.40
CA THR A 15 -14.42 -16.30 17.30
C THR A 15 -13.18 -15.44 17.53
N THR A 16 -12.36 -15.76 18.53
CA THR A 16 -11.15 -14.98 18.84
C THR A 16 -10.08 -15.05 17.74
N THR A 17 -9.89 -16.20 17.08
CA THR A 17 -8.97 -16.30 15.94
C THR A 17 -9.46 -15.45 14.76
N SER A 18 -10.75 -15.53 14.42
CA SER A 18 -11.32 -14.71 13.33
C SER A 18 -11.28 -13.20 13.61
N GLU A 19 -11.44 -12.80 14.87
CA GLU A 19 -11.34 -11.39 15.28
C GLU A 19 -9.89 -10.89 15.16
N GLN A 20 -8.90 -11.67 15.60
CA GLN A 20 -7.49 -11.31 15.48
C GLN A 20 -7.04 -11.19 14.02
N GLU A 21 -7.50 -12.08 13.15
CA GLU A 21 -7.21 -12.02 11.71
C GLU A 21 -7.83 -10.78 11.06
N LEU A 22 -9.06 -10.41 11.45
CA LEU A 22 -9.70 -9.19 10.99
C LEU A 22 -8.96 -7.93 11.48
N TYR A 23 -8.53 -7.88 12.74
CA TYR A 23 -7.77 -6.75 13.25
C TYR A 23 -6.44 -6.59 12.51
N ARG A 24 -5.69 -7.69 12.31
CA ARG A 24 -4.45 -7.67 11.53
C ARG A 24 -4.68 -7.19 10.10
N TYR A 25 -5.72 -7.70 9.43
CA TYR A 25 -6.11 -7.24 8.10
C TYR A 25 -6.35 -5.72 8.06
N LEU A 26 -7.10 -5.19 9.04
CA LEU A 26 -7.41 -3.76 9.10
C LEU A 26 -6.17 -2.91 9.43
N GLU A 27 -5.31 -3.38 10.34
CA GLU A 27 -4.06 -2.71 10.72
C GLU A 27 -3.09 -2.65 9.53
N ASP A 28 -2.88 -3.78 8.83
CA ASP A 28 -1.99 -3.85 7.67
C ASP A 28 -2.53 -3.01 6.50
N ARG A 29 -3.84 -3.05 6.28
CA ARG A 29 -4.52 -2.20 5.28
C ARG A 29 -4.32 -0.72 5.57
N PHE A 30 -4.51 -0.31 6.83
CA PHE A 30 -4.31 1.07 7.25
C PHE A 30 -2.85 1.49 7.15
N GLY A 31 -1.92 0.63 7.58
CA GLY A 31 -0.48 0.86 7.48
C GLY A 31 -0.03 1.05 6.02
N CYS A 32 -0.51 0.20 5.12
CA CYS A 32 -0.26 0.32 3.69
C CYS A 32 -0.83 1.62 3.11
N ALA A 33 -2.08 1.98 3.45
CA ALA A 33 -2.71 3.22 3.01
C ALA A 33 -1.93 4.47 3.47
N GLN A 34 -1.50 4.49 4.73
CA GLN A 34 -0.71 5.58 5.30
C GLN A 34 0.65 5.72 4.59
N ALA A 35 1.35 4.61 4.39
CA ALA A 35 2.65 4.61 3.72
C ALA A 35 2.53 5.08 2.25
N CYS A 36 1.47 4.65 1.54
CA CYS A 36 1.16 5.12 0.20
C CYS A 36 0.91 6.63 0.18
N ALA A 37 0.10 7.16 1.10
CA ALA A 37 -0.18 8.59 1.15
C ALA A 37 1.08 9.43 1.44
N GLU A 38 1.98 8.95 2.29
CA GLU A 38 3.26 9.59 2.57
C GLU A 38 4.22 9.54 1.37
N CYS A 39 4.37 8.37 0.76
CA CYS A 39 5.19 8.19 -0.43
C CYS A 39 4.70 9.07 -1.59
N SER A 40 3.38 9.14 -1.79
CA SER A 40 2.77 9.98 -2.81
C SER A 40 3.20 11.45 -2.66
N ARG A 41 3.05 12.00 -1.45
CA ARG A 41 3.47 13.38 -1.15
C ARG A 41 4.98 13.58 -1.36
N ALA A 42 5.81 12.67 -0.86
CA ALA A 42 7.25 12.77 -0.99
C ALA A 42 7.72 12.76 -2.46
N CYS A 43 7.10 11.92 -3.29
CA CYS A 43 7.39 11.81 -4.71
C CYS A 43 6.88 13.01 -5.51
N ALA A 44 5.69 13.54 -5.19
CA ALA A 44 5.16 14.74 -5.82
C ALA A 44 6.04 15.97 -5.55
N VAL A 45 6.49 16.14 -4.30
CA VAL A 45 7.45 17.19 -3.95
C VAL A 45 8.75 17.01 -4.73
N ARG A 46 9.28 15.78 -4.80
CA ARG A 46 10.50 15.48 -5.56
C ARG A 46 10.37 15.86 -7.03
N ALA A 47 9.29 15.43 -7.68
CA ALA A 47 9.05 15.71 -9.09
C ALA A 47 8.92 17.21 -9.38
N SER A 48 8.43 17.99 -8.40
CA SER A 48 8.30 19.45 -8.51
C SER A 48 9.62 20.21 -8.36
N LEU A 49 10.64 19.60 -7.72
CA LEU A 49 11.97 20.20 -7.54
C LEU A 49 12.89 20.00 -8.75
N VAL A 50 12.55 19.10 -9.67
CA VAL A 50 13.35 18.82 -10.86
C VAL A 50 12.87 19.68 -12.03
N ASP A 51 13.80 20.44 -12.62
CA ASP A 51 13.52 21.29 -13.77
C ASP A 51 13.05 20.45 -14.99
N PRO A 52 11.88 20.74 -15.60
CA PRO A 52 11.38 20.03 -16.77
C PRO A 52 12.23 20.21 -18.04
N GLY A 53 13.24 21.09 -18.04
CA GLY A 53 14.19 21.30 -19.14
C GLY A 53 15.60 20.71 -18.92
N GLY A 54 15.87 20.11 -17.76
CA GLY A 54 17.14 19.43 -17.48
C GLY A 54 17.24 18.13 -18.26
N GLY A 55 18.40 17.86 -18.88
CA GLY A 55 18.61 16.70 -19.77
C GLY A 55 18.23 15.31 -19.20
N THR A 56 18.52 14.27 -19.99
CA THR A 56 17.91 12.94 -19.87
C THR A 56 17.90 12.29 -18.46
N PRO A 57 18.91 12.42 -17.58
CA PRO A 57 18.86 11.77 -16.26
C PRO A 57 17.86 12.43 -15.29
N GLN A 58 17.78 13.77 -15.30
CA GLN A 58 16.89 14.55 -14.44
C GLN A 58 15.43 14.33 -14.85
N GLU A 59 15.15 14.34 -16.15
CA GLU A 59 13.82 14.06 -16.68
C GLU A 59 13.33 12.65 -16.30
N SER A 60 14.22 11.65 -16.30
CA SER A 60 13.91 10.29 -15.86
C SER A 60 13.51 10.21 -14.39
N VAL A 61 14.27 10.86 -13.49
CA VAL A 61 13.96 10.91 -12.05
C VAL A 61 12.64 11.62 -11.80
N ARG A 62 12.39 12.74 -12.50
CA ARG A 62 11.12 13.47 -12.42
C ARG A 62 9.95 12.59 -12.83
N ARG A 63 10.05 11.94 -14.00
CA ARG A 63 9.00 11.06 -14.52
C ARG A 63 8.69 9.92 -13.55
N LYS A 64 9.72 9.28 -13.00
CA LYS A 64 9.55 8.24 -11.98
C LYS A 64 8.86 8.75 -10.73
N GLY A 65 9.20 9.97 -10.27
CA GLY A 65 8.51 10.61 -9.16
C GLY A 65 7.03 10.89 -9.43
N VAL A 66 6.68 11.35 -10.63
CA VAL A 66 5.26 11.54 -11.00
C VAL A 66 4.51 10.20 -11.00
N ILE A 67 5.05 9.18 -11.67
CA ILE A 67 4.41 7.86 -11.74
C ILE A 67 4.23 7.27 -10.33
N CYS A 68 5.27 7.33 -9.49
CA CYS A 68 5.18 6.83 -8.12
C CYS A 68 4.15 7.61 -7.30
N ALA A 69 4.09 8.93 -7.46
CA ALA A 69 3.13 9.76 -6.74
C ALA A 69 1.68 9.41 -7.08
N GLU A 70 1.38 9.23 -8.37
CA GLU A 70 0.04 8.91 -8.87
C GLU A 70 -0.41 7.51 -8.45
N VAL A 71 0.45 6.51 -8.61
CA VAL A 71 0.14 5.13 -8.22
C VAL A 71 -0.07 5.02 -6.71
N CYS A 72 0.76 5.69 -5.91
CA CYS A 72 0.60 5.72 -4.46
C CYS A 72 -0.67 6.45 -4.02
N ASP A 73 -1.04 7.57 -4.67
CA ASP A 73 -2.30 8.28 -4.36
C ASP A 73 -3.51 7.39 -4.67
N ALA A 74 -3.56 6.80 -5.86
CA ALA A 74 -4.63 5.89 -6.26
C ALA A 74 -4.76 4.69 -5.30
N THR A 75 -3.64 4.08 -4.94
CA THR A 75 -3.62 2.95 -4.00
C THR A 75 -4.08 3.36 -2.61
N SER A 76 -3.63 4.52 -2.10
CA SER A 76 -4.07 5.01 -0.79
C SER A 76 -5.58 5.22 -0.72
N ARG A 77 -6.20 5.68 -1.82
CA ARG A 77 -7.65 5.86 -1.93
C ARG A 77 -8.38 4.53 -1.97
N VAL A 78 -7.96 3.59 -2.81
CA VAL A 78 -8.52 2.24 -2.88
C VAL A 78 -8.47 1.54 -1.52
N LEU A 79 -7.37 1.69 -0.79
CA LEU A 79 -7.21 1.10 0.54
C LEU A 79 -7.99 1.86 1.62
N SER A 80 -8.32 3.13 1.42
CA SER A 80 -9.12 3.91 2.37
C SER A 80 -10.63 3.77 2.14
N GLU A 81 -11.05 3.59 0.89
CA GLU A 81 -12.44 3.35 0.50
C GLU A 81 -12.81 1.91 0.91
N GLY A 82 -13.79 1.77 1.81
CA GLY A 82 -14.19 0.50 2.44
C GLY A 82 -14.56 -0.64 1.47
N SER A 83 -15.04 -1.76 2.03
CA SER A 83 -15.28 -3.12 1.48
C SER A 83 -16.03 -3.30 0.13
N GLN A 84 -16.19 -2.27 -0.69
CA GLN A 84 -16.81 -2.33 -2.02
C GLN A 84 -15.83 -2.74 -3.12
N THR A 85 -14.52 -2.64 -2.88
CA THR A 85 -13.50 -3.04 -3.86
C THR A 85 -13.19 -4.52 -3.70
N ASP A 86 -13.27 -5.24 -4.82
CA ASP A 86 -12.90 -6.64 -4.94
C ASP A 86 -11.43 -6.89 -4.51
N GLU A 87 -11.19 -7.98 -3.78
CA GLU A 87 -9.89 -8.28 -3.19
C GLU A 87 -8.82 -8.58 -4.26
N GLU A 88 -9.21 -9.20 -5.38
CA GLU A 88 -8.29 -9.43 -6.51
C GLU A 88 -7.85 -8.10 -7.14
N THR A 89 -8.78 -7.16 -7.29
CA THR A 89 -8.48 -5.80 -7.76
C THR A 89 -7.53 -5.07 -6.80
N VAL A 90 -7.77 -5.17 -5.48
CA VAL A 90 -6.87 -4.60 -4.47
C VAL A 90 -5.48 -5.23 -4.56
N ARG A 91 -5.39 -6.57 -4.68
CA ARG A 91 -4.13 -7.30 -4.79
C ARG A 91 -3.32 -6.82 -5.99
N VAL A 92 -3.92 -6.76 -7.19
CA VAL A 92 -3.24 -6.29 -8.41
C VAL A 92 -2.77 -4.84 -8.26
N GLN A 93 -3.60 -3.95 -7.69
CA GLN A 93 -3.24 -2.56 -7.47
C GLN A 93 -2.05 -2.41 -6.50
N VAL A 94 -2.05 -3.14 -5.39
CA VAL A 94 -0.97 -3.09 -4.38
C VAL A 94 0.32 -3.72 -4.91
N GLU A 95 0.24 -4.81 -5.68
CA GLU A 95 1.40 -5.40 -6.36
C GLU A 95 2.06 -4.41 -7.31
N TRP A 96 1.25 -3.70 -8.10
CA TRP A 96 1.77 -2.66 -8.99
C TRP A 96 2.38 -1.49 -8.22
N CYS A 97 1.71 -1.03 -7.16
CA CYS A 97 2.24 0.01 -6.26
C CYS A 97 3.61 -0.37 -5.70
N ARG A 98 3.75 -1.61 -5.20
CA ARG A 98 5.04 -2.14 -4.70
C ARG A 98 6.14 -2.04 -5.75
N GLN A 99 5.88 -2.50 -6.98
CA GLN A 99 6.88 -2.48 -8.05
C GLN A 99 7.31 -1.05 -8.40
N VAL A 100 6.34 -0.14 -8.55
CA VAL A 100 6.60 1.27 -8.84
C VAL A 100 7.40 1.94 -7.71
N CYS A 101 7.09 1.65 -6.46
CA CYS A 101 7.84 2.16 -5.31
C CYS A 101 9.31 1.68 -5.31
N LEU A 102 9.56 0.39 -5.61
CA LEU A 102 10.92 -0.13 -5.73
C LEU A 102 11.69 0.56 -6.88
N GLU A 103 11.07 0.69 -8.06
CA GLU A 103 11.67 1.37 -9.21
C GLU A 103 11.94 2.86 -8.94
N GLY A 104 11.08 3.51 -8.15
CA GLY A 104 11.23 4.87 -7.67
C GLY A 104 12.41 5.00 -6.70
N ALA A 105 12.47 4.16 -5.67
CA ALA A 105 13.57 4.12 -4.71
C ALA A 105 14.93 3.99 -5.41
N HIS A 106 15.06 3.03 -6.32
CA HIS A 106 16.28 2.81 -7.09
C HIS A 106 16.69 4.02 -7.94
N ALA A 107 15.73 4.78 -8.47
CA ALA A 107 16.04 6.00 -9.22
C ALA A 107 16.45 7.16 -8.33
N PHE A 108 15.89 7.25 -7.13
CA PHE A 108 16.21 8.31 -6.17
C PHE A 108 17.55 8.09 -5.48
N ASP A 109 17.98 6.85 -5.27
CA ASP A 109 19.30 6.54 -4.67
C ASP A 109 20.48 7.15 -5.45
N GLY A 110 20.31 7.33 -6.77
CA GLY A 110 21.31 7.97 -7.64
C GLY A 110 21.24 9.50 -7.67
N HIS A 111 20.32 10.14 -6.93
CA HIS A 111 20.05 11.57 -7.06
C HIS A 111 20.27 12.33 -5.75
N PRO A 112 21.23 13.28 -5.68
CA PRO A 112 21.51 14.05 -4.47
C PRO A 112 20.27 14.76 -3.92
N GLY A 113 20.07 14.67 -2.60
CA GLY A 113 18.95 15.31 -1.93
C GLY A 113 17.63 14.54 -2.05
N ALA A 114 17.61 13.36 -2.70
CA ALA A 114 16.45 12.49 -2.85
C ALA A 114 16.36 11.35 -1.82
N GLU A 115 17.24 11.33 -0.82
CA GLU A 115 17.40 10.25 0.16
C GLU A 115 16.10 10.01 0.93
N ARG A 116 15.43 11.07 1.39
CA ARG A 116 14.12 10.98 2.07
C ARG A 116 13.01 10.44 1.17
N THR A 117 13.05 10.80 -0.13
CA THR A 117 12.06 10.29 -1.09
C THR A 117 12.31 8.80 -1.36
N ALA A 118 13.57 8.39 -1.49
CA ALA A 118 13.96 6.99 -1.64
C ALA A 118 13.55 6.15 -0.42
N GLU A 119 13.75 6.68 0.79
CA GLU A 119 13.31 6.04 2.03
C GLU A 119 11.80 5.88 2.09
N ALA A 120 11.03 6.93 1.77
CA ALA A 120 9.57 6.85 1.71
C ALA A 120 9.07 5.79 0.71
N CYS A 121 9.72 5.68 -0.46
CA CYS A 121 9.43 4.62 -1.43
C CYS A 121 9.73 3.22 -0.87
N ARG A 122 10.84 3.02 -0.16
CA ARG A 122 11.18 1.73 0.46
C ARG A 122 10.18 1.35 1.55
N THR A 123 9.85 2.29 2.43
CA THR A 123 8.84 2.09 3.48
C THR A 123 7.49 1.73 2.87
N CYS A 124 7.08 2.40 1.80
CA CYS A 124 5.85 2.06 1.09
C CYS A 124 5.90 0.67 0.44
N ALA A 125 7.00 0.31 -0.23
CA ALA A 125 7.14 -1.01 -0.84
C ALA A 125 7.10 -2.14 0.21
N GLN A 126 7.68 -1.90 1.38
CA GLN A 126 7.60 -2.83 2.50
C GLN A 126 6.15 -2.97 3.01
N ALA A 127 5.46 -1.88 3.28
CA ALA A 127 4.06 -1.91 3.75
C ALA A 127 3.11 -2.57 2.72
N CYS A 128 3.32 -2.32 1.42
CA CYS A 128 2.60 -3.02 0.35
C CYS A 128 2.87 -4.54 0.38
N THR A 129 4.10 -4.96 0.68
CA THR A 129 4.45 -6.38 0.76
C THR A 129 3.78 -7.05 1.97
N GLU A 130 3.86 -6.42 3.14
CA GLU A 130 3.23 -6.91 4.37
C GLU A 130 1.71 -7.05 4.20
N PHE A 131 1.05 -6.07 3.56
CA PHE A 131 -0.37 -6.16 3.28
C PHE A 131 -0.71 -7.28 2.28
N LEU A 132 0.09 -7.47 1.23
CA LEU A 132 -0.10 -8.58 0.28
C LEU A 132 0.02 -9.96 0.96
N ASP A 133 0.94 -10.11 1.91
CA ASP A 133 1.09 -11.35 2.69
C ASP A 133 -0.16 -11.63 3.56
N THR A 134 -0.77 -10.58 4.09
CA THR A 134 -2.05 -10.68 4.81
C THR A 134 -3.21 -11.03 3.87
N LEU A 135 -3.27 -10.48 2.65
CA LEU A 135 -4.24 -10.88 1.61
C LEU A 135 -4.04 -12.33 1.12
N ALA A 136 -2.83 -12.88 1.21
CA ALA A 136 -2.59 -14.30 0.90
C ALA A 136 -3.08 -15.22 2.03
N SER A 137 -3.07 -14.73 3.28
CA SER A 137 -3.51 -15.47 4.46
C SER A 137 -5.03 -15.50 4.61
N SER A 138 -5.75 -14.48 4.14
CA SER A 138 -7.23 -14.38 4.22
C SER A 138 -7.97 -15.26 3.20
N ALA A 139 -7.27 -15.84 2.22
CA ALA A 139 -7.84 -16.72 1.20
C ALA A 139 -7.94 -18.20 1.64
N HIS A 140 -7.56 -18.52 2.88
CA HIS A 140 -7.59 -19.86 3.49
C HIS A 140 -8.60 -19.93 4.64
#